data_AF-A0A1I1JUU6-F1
#
_entry.id   AF-A0A1I1JUU6-F1
#
_cell.length_a   1.000
_cell.length_b   1.000
_cell.length_c   1.000
_cell.angle_alpha   90.00
_cell.angle_beta   90.00
_cell.angle_gamma   90.00
#
_symmetry.space_group_name_H-M   'P 1'
#
loop_
_entity.id
_entity.type
_entity.pdbx_description
1 polymer ?
#
loop_
_entity_poly.entity_id
_entity_poly.type
_entity_poly.pdbx_seq_one_letter_code
_entity_poly.pdbx_strand_id
1 'polypeptide(L)'
;MAPLVFQEIFVNTRFISNRPTWLAWLLFSAWASAASAQALPYPRPDPQPTAQAADPATPVPAVPYRSAFAKLSNGVEQRRDDWKKANAEVGQFKNGHADLLKWEAAQASQPSSAPARAAQP
;
A
#
# COMPACT_ATOMS: atom_id res chain seq x y z
N MET A 1 -42.34 -15.04 -45.00
CA MET A 1 -43.56 -14.24 -45.26
C MET A 1 -43.99 -13.65 -43.93
N ALA A 2 -43.93 -12.34 -43.77
CA ALA A 2 -44.58 -11.64 -42.66
C ALA A 2 -46.03 -11.32 -43.05
N PRO A 3 -46.97 -11.33 -42.09
CA PRO A 3 -47.94 -10.25 -42.00
C PRO A 3 -48.09 -9.72 -40.54
N LEU A 4 -48.01 -8.41 -40.35
CA LEU A 4 -49.12 -7.47 -40.05
C LEU A 4 -49.67 -7.59 -38.61
N VAL A 5 -49.34 -6.68 -37.68
CA VAL A 5 -49.99 -5.38 -37.36
C VAL A 5 -50.88 -5.47 -36.10
N PHE A 6 -50.45 -4.73 -35.05
CA PHE A 6 -51.19 -3.91 -34.08
C PHE A 6 -52.31 -4.52 -33.20
N GLN A 7 -52.07 -4.57 -31.88
CA GLN A 7 -53.02 -4.03 -30.90
C GLN A 7 -52.34 -3.73 -29.54
N GLU A 8 -52.35 -2.47 -29.14
CA GLU A 8 -52.09 -2.03 -27.78
C GLU A 8 -53.23 -2.51 -26.87
N ILE A 9 -52.89 -3.22 -25.79
CA ILE A 9 -53.83 -3.47 -24.69
C ILE A 9 -53.34 -2.65 -23.49
N PHE A 10 -53.89 -1.45 -23.35
CA PHE A 10 -53.89 -0.70 -22.11
C PHE A 10 -54.59 -1.55 -21.03
N VAL A 11 -53.83 -2.14 -20.10
CA VAL A 11 -54.42 -2.70 -18.87
C VAL A 11 -54.30 -1.67 -17.75
N ASN A 12 -55.49 -1.25 -17.38
CA ASN A 12 -55.91 -0.19 -16.49
C ASN A 12 -55.42 -0.34 -15.04
N THR A 13 -55.03 0.80 -14.47
CA THR A 13 -54.73 1.08 -13.06
C THR A 13 -55.86 0.67 -12.11
N ARG A 14 -55.54 -0.03 -11.01
CA ARG A 14 -56.35 -0.01 -9.78
C ARG A 14 -55.47 0.35 -8.58
N PHE A 15 -55.45 1.65 -8.26
CA PHE A 15 -54.84 2.20 -7.05
C PHE A 15 -55.81 1.96 -5.88
N ILE A 16 -55.56 0.91 -5.10
CA ILE A 16 -56.36 0.59 -3.91
C ILE A 16 -55.90 1.49 -2.77
N SER A 17 -56.75 2.44 -2.38
CA SER A 17 -56.56 3.31 -1.22
C SER A 17 -57.14 2.66 0.04
N ASN A 18 -56.34 2.49 1.11
CA ASN A 18 -56.85 2.48 2.50
C ASN A 18 -55.74 2.66 3.57
N ARG A 19 -55.62 3.89 4.08
CA ARG A 19 -55.38 4.40 5.47
C ARG A 19 -54.59 3.57 6.53
N PRO A 20 -53.91 4.20 7.53
CA PRO A 20 -53.28 5.52 7.58
C PRO A 20 -51.89 5.48 8.30
N THR A 21 -50.79 5.77 7.59
CA THR A 21 -49.38 5.65 8.06
C THR A 21 -48.90 6.73 9.06
N TRP A 22 -49.78 7.62 9.50
CA TRP A 22 -49.43 8.77 10.36
C TRP A 22 -49.11 8.40 11.82
N LEU A 23 -49.66 7.30 12.35
CA LEU A 23 -49.37 6.85 13.72
C LEU A 23 -47.94 6.33 13.88
N ALA A 24 -47.32 5.82 12.80
CA ALA A 24 -45.92 5.39 12.82
C ALA A 24 -44.93 6.57 12.93
N TRP A 25 -45.33 7.77 12.50
CA TRP A 25 -44.46 8.95 12.50
C TRP A 25 -44.36 9.63 13.87
N LEU A 26 -45.37 9.50 14.75
CA LEU A 26 -45.36 10.15 16.07
C LEU A 26 -44.54 9.40 17.13
N LEU A 27 -44.29 8.10 16.95
CA LEU A 27 -43.43 7.33 17.87
C LEU A 27 -41.94 7.43 17.51
N PHE A 28 -41.59 7.89 16.30
CA PHE A 28 -40.19 7.97 15.86
C PHE A 28 -39.47 9.24 16.32
N SER A 29 -40.20 10.31 16.64
CA SER A 29 -39.62 11.61 17.04
C SER A 29 -39.23 11.69 18.52
N ALA A 30 -39.64 10.74 19.36
CA ALA A 30 -39.24 10.71 20.77
C ALA A 30 -37.85 10.07 21.01
N TRP A 31 -37.23 9.47 19.98
CA TRP A 31 -35.92 8.81 20.07
C TRP A 31 -34.79 9.64 19.43
N ALA A 32 -34.88 10.97 19.45
CA ALA A 32 -33.87 11.86 18.87
C ALA A 32 -33.17 12.79 19.89
N SER A 33 -33.46 12.67 21.19
CA SER A 33 -33.05 13.68 22.19
C SER A 33 -31.95 13.23 23.16
N ALA A 34 -31.12 12.25 22.81
CA ALA A 34 -29.98 11.87 23.65
C ALA A 34 -28.69 11.64 22.86
N ALA A 35 -28.29 12.63 22.04
CA ALA A 35 -26.90 12.75 21.60
C ALA A 35 -26.17 13.69 22.58
N SER A 36 -25.85 13.22 23.78
CA SER A 36 -24.82 13.87 24.60
C SER A 36 -23.48 13.60 23.93
N ALA A 37 -22.91 14.63 23.30
CA ALA A 37 -21.51 14.60 22.91
C ALA A 37 -20.68 14.43 24.19
N GLN A 38 -20.28 13.18 24.49
CA GLN A 38 -19.36 12.90 25.56
C GLN A 38 -18.01 13.49 25.14
N ALA A 39 -17.69 14.68 25.64
CA ALA A 39 -16.32 15.15 25.60
C ALA A 39 -15.51 14.18 26.47
N LEU A 40 -14.86 13.22 25.83
CA LEU A 40 -13.89 12.36 26.49
C LEU A 40 -12.86 13.29 27.17
N PRO A 41 -12.59 13.14 28.48
CA PRO A 41 -11.51 13.86 29.12
C PRO A 41 -10.19 13.29 28.58
N TYR A 42 -9.75 13.79 27.42
CA TYR A 42 -8.39 13.57 26.97
C TYR A 42 -7.46 14.32 27.94
N PRO A 43 -6.43 13.65 28.49
CA PRO A 43 -5.41 14.34 29.25
C PRO A 43 -4.83 15.44 28.37
N ARG A 44 -5.06 16.70 28.75
CA ARG A 44 -4.43 17.84 28.06
C ARG A 44 -2.94 17.78 28.42
N PRO A 45 -2.03 17.60 27.45
CA PRO A 45 -0.61 17.63 27.74
C PRO A 45 -0.25 18.97 28.36
N ASP A 46 0.61 18.97 29.38
CA ASP A 46 1.20 20.19 29.89
C ASP A 46 1.93 20.91 28.73
N PRO A 47 1.60 22.18 28.41
CA PRO A 47 2.28 22.89 27.35
C PRO A 47 3.70 23.35 27.73
N GLN A 48 4.05 23.36 29.03
CA GLN A 48 5.34 23.87 29.51
C GLN A 48 6.57 23.16 28.90
N PRO A 49 6.63 21.81 28.84
CA PRO A 49 7.77 21.13 28.22
C PRO A 49 7.96 21.50 26.74
N THR A 50 6.85 21.67 26.01
CA THR A 50 6.88 22.06 24.59
C THR A 50 7.32 23.52 24.43
N ALA A 51 6.85 24.41 25.32
CA ALA A 51 7.28 25.81 25.33
C ALA A 51 8.77 25.94 25.66
N GLN A 52 9.28 25.16 26.62
CA GLN A 52 10.69 25.11 26.95
C GLN A 52 11.53 24.53 25.82
N ALA A 53 11.09 23.47 25.15
CA ALA A 53 11.79 22.91 23.99
C ALA A 53 11.81 23.86 22.77
N ALA A 54 10.84 24.78 22.67
CA ALA A 54 10.76 25.77 21.61
C ALA A 54 11.59 27.04 21.89
N ASP A 55 12.03 27.26 23.13
CA ASP A 55 12.89 28.39 23.49
C ASP A 55 14.33 28.15 22.96
N PRO A 56 14.86 29.01 22.06
CA PRO A 56 16.23 28.87 21.55
C PRO A 56 17.30 29.05 22.63
N ALA A 57 16.97 29.64 23.79
CA ALA A 57 17.87 29.75 24.94
C ALA A 57 17.96 28.46 25.77
N THR A 58 17.10 27.47 25.50
CA THR A 58 17.11 26.19 26.23
C THR A 58 18.37 25.39 25.89
N PRO A 59 19.20 25.02 26.89
CA PRO A 59 20.39 24.22 26.66
C PRO A 59 20.05 22.84 26.06
N VAL A 60 20.57 22.55 24.86
CA VAL A 60 20.43 21.25 24.22
C VAL A 60 21.63 20.37 24.60
N PRO A 61 21.42 19.17 25.16
CA PRO A 61 22.52 18.24 25.42
C PRO A 61 23.26 17.89 24.13
N ALA A 62 24.59 17.87 24.18
CA ALA A 62 25.39 17.42 23.05
C ALA A 62 25.20 15.92 22.84
N VAL A 63 24.50 15.52 21.77
CA VAL A 63 24.35 14.12 21.39
C VAL A 63 25.56 13.72 20.54
N PRO A 64 26.38 12.74 20.96
CA PRO A 64 27.49 12.29 20.15
C PRO A 64 26.97 11.57 18.91
N TYR A 65 27.33 12.05 17.72
CA TYR A 65 26.99 11.38 16.48
C TYR A 65 27.64 9.98 16.42
N ARG A 66 26.88 8.99 15.96
CA ARG A 66 27.33 7.62 15.71
C ARG A 66 26.82 7.20 14.34
N SER A 67 27.74 6.97 13.40
CA SER A 67 27.37 6.47 12.08
C SER A 67 26.90 5.02 12.19
N ALA A 68 25.71 4.73 11.64
CA ALA A 68 25.23 3.36 11.47
C ALA A 68 26.16 2.53 10.55
N PHE A 69 26.98 3.20 9.74
CA PHE A 69 27.94 2.57 8.83
C PHE A 69 29.33 2.37 9.43
N ALA A 70 29.57 2.83 10.67
CA ALA A 70 30.88 2.72 11.32
C ALA A 70 31.38 1.27 11.48
N LYS A 71 30.48 0.29 11.41
CA LYS A 71 30.80 -1.14 11.53
C LYS A 71 30.64 -1.90 10.20
N LEU A 72 30.28 -1.21 9.12
CA LEU A 72 30.19 -1.85 7.81
C LEU A 72 31.58 -1.90 7.18
N SER A 73 31.89 -3.00 6.52
CA SER A 73 33.09 -3.11 5.71
C SER A 73 33.04 -2.03 4.62
N ASN A 74 34.11 -1.23 4.50
CA ASN A 74 34.27 -0.17 3.50
C ASN A 74 34.41 -0.71 2.05
N GLY A 75 33.89 -1.90 1.77
CA GLY A 75 33.95 -2.56 0.49
C GLY A 75 32.75 -2.19 -0.37
N VAL A 76 32.77 -0.99 -0.96
CA VAL A 76 32.21 -0.89 -2.31
C VAL A 76 33.05 -1.87 -3.13
N GLU A 77 32.43 -2.81 -3.84
CA GLU A 77 33.18 -3.70 -4.73
C GLU A 77 34.12 -2.84 -5.60
N GLN A 78 35.43 -2.95 -5.36
CA GLN A 78 36.43 -2.16 -6.11
C GLN A 78 36.67 -2.73 -7.51
N ARG A 79 35.92 -3.78 -7.90
CA ARG A 79 36.04 -4.39 -9.20
C ARG A 79 35.48 -3.40 -10.22
N ARG A 80 36.36 -2.86 -11.08
CA ARG A 80 35.93 -2.20 -12.32
C ARG A 80 35.41 -3.27 -13.27
N ASP A 81 34.14 -3.61 -13.13
CA ASP A 81 33.46 -4.45 -14.11
C ASP A 81 33.13 -3.67 -15.38
N ASP A 82 33.22 -4.34 -16.53
CA ASP A 82 32.85 -3.76 -17.82
C ASP A 82 31.32 -3.65 -17.90
N TRP A 83 30.81 -2.47 -17.57
CA TRP A 83 29.38 -2.16 -17.56
C TRP A 83 28.71 -2.47 -18.92
N LYS A 84 29.43 -2.30 -20.03
CA LYS A 84 28.89 -2.51 -21.37
C LYS A 84 28.68 -3.99 -21.61
N LYS A 85 29.66 -4.81 -21.20
CA LYS A 85 29.56 -6.27 -21.27
C LYS A 85 28.41 -6.80 -20.39
N ALA A 86 28.34 -6.37 -19.13
CA ALA A 86 27.27 -6.78 -18.22
C ALA A 86 25.87 -6.44 -18.78
N ASN A 87 25.72 -5.25 -19.36
CA ASN A 87 24.46 -4.84 -19.99
C ASN A 87 24.15 -5.62 -21.27
N ALA A 88 25.17 -6.01 -22.04
CA ALA A 88 24.99 -6.85 -23.22
C ALA A 88 24.51 -8.26 -22.83
N GLU A 89 25.04 -8.82 -21.75
CA GLU A 89 24.63 -10.12 -21.20
C GLU A 89 23.17 -10.08 -20.73
N VAL A 90 22.76 -9.05 -19.99
CA VAL A 90 21.33 -8.86 -19.62
C VAL A 90 20.47 -8.67 -20.87
N GLY A 91 21.00 -7.97 -21.88
CA GLY A 91 20.32 -7.70 -23.15
C GLY A 91 20.15 -8.91 -24.07
N GLN A 92 20.69 -10.09 -23.75
CA GLN A 92 20.52 -11.31 -24.56
C GLN A 92 19.10 -11.90 -24.43
N PHE A 93 18.40 -11.61 -23.34
CA PHE A 93 17.04 -12.09 -23.06
C PHE A 93 15.97 -11.19 -23.73
N LYS A 94 15.82 -11.30 -25.06
CA LYS A 94 14.93 -10.43 -25.85
C LYS A 94 13.45 -10.60 -25.51
N ASN A 95 13.03 -11.81 -25.16
CA ASN A 95 11.65 -12.11 -24.74
C ASN A 95 11.49 -12.05 -23.21
N GLY A 96 12.48 -11.52 -22.49
CA GLY A 96 12.45 -11.38 -21.03
C GLY A 96 12.33 -12.72 -20.31
N HIS A 97 11.26 -12.89 -19.52
CA HIS A 97 11.07 -14.03 -18.62
C HIS A 97 11.02 -15.40 -19.31
N ALA A 98 10.45 -15.47 -20.52
CA ALA A 98 10.39 -16.74 -21.25
C ALA A 98 11.79 -17.25 -21.65
N ASP A 99 12.71 -16.35 -22.00
CA ASP A 99 14.09 -16.72 -22.31
C ASP A 99 14.88 -17.03 -21.02
N LEU A 100 14.58 -16.34 -19.92
CA LEU A 100 15.15 -16.62 -18.60
C LEU A 100 14.83 -18.05 -18.15
N LEU A 101 13.56 -18.47 -18.21
CA LEU A 101 13.15 -19.83 -17.81
C LEU A 101 13.83 -20.92 -18.64
N LYS A 102 13.98 -20.70 -19.95
CA LYS A 102 14.71 -21.63 -20.83
C LYS A 102 16.19 -21.71 -20.46
N TRP A 103 16.80 -20.57 -20.17
CA TRP A 103 18.19 -20.49 -19.75
C TRP A 103 18.42 -21.19 -18.40
N GLU A 104 17.55 -20.97 -17.41
CA GLU A 104 17.60 -21.65 -16.11
C GLU A 104 17.44 -23.18 -16.27
N ALA A 105 16.48 -23.63 -17.09
CA ALA A 105 16.26 -25.05 -17.37
C ALA A 105 17.47 -25.72 -18.05
N ALA A 106 18.10 -25.03 -19.00
CA ALA A 106 19.33 -25.49 -19.65
C ALA A 106 20.51 -25.55 -18.65
N GLN A 107 20.56 -24.60 -17.73
CA GLN A 107 21.63 -24.49 -16.73
C GLN A 107 21.50 -25.53 -15.60
N ALA A 108 20.27 -25.91 -15.24
CA ALA A 108 20.01 -27.01 -14.30
C ALA A 108 20.50 -28.38 -14.81
N SER A 109 20.70 -28.52 -16.12
CA SER A 109 21.22 -29.74 -16.76
C SER A 109 22.75 -29.73 -16.89
N GLN A 110 23.42 -28.62 -16.55
CA GLN A 110 24.88 -28.53 -16.58
C GLN A 110 25.46 -29.00 -15.23
N PRO A 111 26.52 -29.84 -15.23
CA PRO A 111 27.24 -30.14 -14.00
C PRO A 111 27.81 -28.83 -13.43
N SER A 112 27.56 -28.59 -12.14
CA SER A 112 28.04 -27.38 -11.44
C SER A 112 29.57 -27.31 -11.49
N SER A 113 30.11 -26.45 -12.35
CA SER A 113 31.48 -25.99 -12.25
C SER A 113 31.53 -24.87 -11.22
N ALA A 114 31.34 -25.24 -9.95
CA ALA A 114 31.63 -24.34 -8.84
C ALA A 114 33.08 -23.85 -8.99
N PRO A 115 33.35 -22.54 -9.00
CA PRO A 115 34.72 -22.05 -9.03
C PRO A 115 35.39 -22.55 -7.76
N ALA A 116 36.46 -23.32 -7.92
CA ALA A 116 37.32 -23.73 -6.82
C ALA A 116 37.78 -22.46 -6.11
N ARG A 117 37.23 -22.23 -4.92
CA ARG A 117 37.70 -21.21 -4.00
C ARG A 117 39.10 -21.65 -3.58
N ALA A 118 40.11 -21.17 -4.31
CA ALA A 118 41.50 -21.32 -3.91
C ALA A 118 41.65 -20.63 -2.56
N ALA A 119 41.73 -21.42 -1.50
CA ALA A 119 42.21 -20.98 -0.20
C ALA A 119 43.65 -20.49 -0.41
N GLN A 120 43.89 -19.20 -0.24
CA GLN A 120 45.24 -18.65 -0.11
C GLN A 120 45.57 -18.58 1.40
N PRO A 121 46.83 -18.89 1.79
CA PRO A 121 47.29 -19.03 3.18
C PRO A 121 47.27 -17.71 3.98
#